data_AF-A0A2V9ISN7-F1
#
_entry.id   AF-A0A2V9ISN7-F1
#
_cell.length_a   1.000
_cell.length_b   1.000
_cell.length_c   1.000
_cell.angle_alpha   90.00
_cell.angle_beta   90.00
_cell.angle_gamma   90.00
#
_symmetry.space_group_name_H-M   'P 1'
#
loop_
_entity.id
_entity.type
_entity.pdbx_description
1 polymer ?
#
loop_
_entity_poly.entity_id
_entity_poly.type
_entity_poly.pdbx_seq_one_letter_code
_entity_poly.pdbx_strand_id
1 'polypeptide(L)' 'MDKKLFGDLPFGTRFIFYGKTYTKIALNMAEDEKRYGNTFQTGTEVEPIECDPQTGILDLQ' A
#
# COMPACT_ATOMS: atom_id res chain seq x y z
N MET A 1 -2.59 4.48 13.72
CA MET A 1 -2.44 3.77 12.44
C MET A 1 -2.36 2.30 12.77
N ASP A 2 -3.38 1.54 12.40
CA ASP A 2 -3.43 0.10 12.61
C ASP A 2 -2.42 -0.59 11.68
N LYS A 3 -1.47 -1.32 12.26
CA LYS A 3 -0.49 -2.09 11.47
C LYS A 3 -1.18 -3.30 10.86
N LYS A 4 -0.89 -3.58 9.58
CA LYS A 4 -1.33 -4.79 8.87
C LYS A 4 -0.14 -5.53 8.29
N LEU A 5 -0.31 -6.81 8.03
CA LEU A 5 0.69 -7.59 7.32
C LEU A 5 0.69 -7.21 5.84
N PHE A 6 1.87 -7.06 5.26
CA PHE A 6 2.04 -6.76 3.84
C PHE A 6 1.30 -7.78 2.98
N GLY A 7 1.32 -9.06 3.38
CA GLY A 7 0.61 -10.15 2.72
C GLY A 7 -0.89 -9.90 2.55
N ASP A 8 -1.53 -9.32 3.55
CA ASP A 8 -2.98 -9.09 3.60
C ASP A 8 -3.42 -7.83 2.83
N LEU A 9 -2.46 -6.99 2.41
CA LEU A 9 -2.78 -5.81 1.62
C LEU A 9 -3.20 -6.19 0.19
N PRO A 10 -4.28 -5.61 -0.34
CA PRO A 10 -4.60 -5.68 -1.77
C PRO A 10 -3.51 -5.05 -2.64
N PHE A 11 -3.39 -5.48 -3.89
CA PHE A 11 -2.56 -4.77 -4.88
C PHE A 11 -3.10 -3.37 -5.12
N GLY A 12 -2.21 -2.41 -5.36
CA GLY A 12 -2.53 -0.98 -5.43
C GLY A 12 -2.61 -0.29 -4.07
N THR A 13 -2.62 -1.03 -2.96
CA THR A 13 -2.63 -0.41 -1.62
C THR A 13 -1.35 0.37 -1.40
N ARG A 14 -1.50 1.65 -1.04
CA ARG A 14 -0.39 2.48 -0.56
C ARG A 14 -0.17 2.22 0.92
N PHE A 15 1.08 2.19 1.35
CA PHE A 15 1.43 1.96 2.75
C PHE A 15 2.73 2.66 3.12
N ILE A 16 2.93 2.90 4.41
CA ILE A 16 4.15 3.46 4.98
C ILE A 16 4.97 2.33 5.59
N PHE A 17 6.26 2.32 5.29
CA PHE A 17 7.25 1.44 5.91
C PHE A 17 8.53 2.23 6.20
N TYR A 18 8.95 2.28 7.46
CA TYR A 18 10.08 3.11 7.91
C TYR A 18 10.05 4.56 7.41
N GLY A 19 8.87 5.20 7.44
CA GLY A 19 8.69 6.61 7.05
C GLY A 19 8.73 6.87 5.54
N LYS A 20 8.70 5.82 4.71
CA LYS A 20 8.60 5.92 3.26
C LYS A 20 7.29 5.33 2.77
N THR A 21 6.74 5.92 1.72
CA THR A 21 5.50 5.47 1.09
C THR A 21 5.82 4.52 -0.06
N TYR A 22 5.09 3.42 -0.09
CA TYR A 22 5.18 2.37 -1.09
C TYR A 22 3.79 2.02 -1.61
N THR A 23 3.71 1.43 -2.80
CA THR A 23 2.50 0.88 -3.39
C THR A 23 2.69 -0.60 -3.64
N LYS A 24 1.83 -1.47 -3.07
CA LYS A 24 1.94 -2.92 -3.30
C LYS A 24 1.61 -3.25 -4.76
N ILE A 25 2.55 -3.81 -5.49
CA ILE A 25 2.40 -4.15 -6.92
C ILE A 25 2.39 -5.66 -7.19
N ALA A 26 2.89 -6.47 -6.24
CA ALA A 26 2.83 -7.92 -6.32
C ALA A 26 2.76 -8.56 -4.93
N LEU A 27 2.65 -9.89 -4.88
CA LEU A 27 2.52 -10.67 -3.64
C LEU A 27 3.60 -10.33 -2.60
N ASN A 28 4.83 -10.12 -3.07
CA ASN A 28 6.02 -9.83 -2.26
C ASN A 28 6.77 -8.57 -2.74
N MET A 29 6.12 -7.66 -3.47
CA MET A 29 6.82 -6.50 -4.06
C MET A 29 5.99 -5.22 -3.97
N ALA A 30 6.65 -4.11 -3.67
CA ALA A 30 6.05 -2.78 -3.69
C ALA A 30 6.95 -1.76 -4.41
N GLU A 31 6.35 -0.79 -5.07
CA GLU A 31 7.03 0.29 -5.77
C GLU A 31 7.08 1.56 -4.90
N ASP A 32 8.21 2.28 -4.94
CA ASP A 32 8.29 3.67 -4.48
C ASP A 32 8.64 4.58 -5.65
N GLU A 33 8.31 5.88 -5.57
CA GLU A 33 8.50 6.85 -6.65
C GLU A 33 9.96 6.98 -7.13
N LYS A 34 10.95 6.46 -6.38
CA LYS A 34 12.38 6.68 -6.62
C LYS A 34 13.20 5.40 -6.81
N ARG A 35 12.68 4.22 -6.50
CA ARG A 35 13.42 2.95 -6.62
C ARG A 35 12.52 1.91 -7.27
N TYR A 36 13.07 1.24 -8.29
CA TYR A 36 12.42 0.20 -9.12
C TYR A 36 12.04 -1.06 -8.31
N GLY A 37 11.14 -0.93 -7.34
CA GLY A 37 10.61 -2.02 -6.51
C GLY A 37 11.45 -2.35 -5.27
N ASN A 38 10.77 -2.66 -4.16
CA ASN A 38 11.34 -3.31 -2.98
C ASN A 38 10.57 -4.59 -2.68
N THR A 39 11.28 -5.60 -2.21
CA THR A 39 10.70 -6.89 -1.82
C THR A 39 10.28 -6.86 -0.36
N PHE A 40 9.07 -7.33 -0.08
CA PHE A 40 8.50 -7.45 1.27
C PHE A 40 8.11 -8.89 1.54
N GLN A 41 8.28 -9.35 2.77
CA GLN A 41 7.77 -10.66 3.18
C GLN A 41 6.29 -10.54 3.55
N THR A 42 5.52 -11.62 3.34
CA THR A 42 4.10 -11.68 3.72
C THR A 42 3.85 -11.26 5.17
N GLY A 43 4.75 -11.65 6.09
CA GLY A 43 4.66 -11.32 7.52
C GLY A 43 5.21 -9.95 7.92
N THR A 44 5.60 -9.08 6.97
CA THR A 44 6.10 -7.74 7.29
C THR A 44 4.96 -6.84 7.73
N GLU A 45 5.04 -6.27 8.92
CA GLU A 45 4.08 -5.27 9.40
C GLU A 45 4.31 -3.92 8.70
N VAL A 46 3.24 -3.36 8.16
CA VAL A 46 3.21 -2.08 7.43
C VAL A 46 2.00 -1.26 7.86
N GLU A 47 2.07 0.05 7.63
CA GLU A 47 0.99 0.98 7.94
C GLU A 47 0.23 1.31 6.65
N PRO A 48 -0.93 0.67 6.37
CA PRO A 48 -1.71 1.00 5.19
C PRO A 48 -2.17 2.45 5.24
N ILE A 49 -2.05 3.13 4.10
CA ILE A 49 -2.70 4.41 3.85
C ILE A 49 -4.06 4.05 3.25
N GLU A 50 -5.13 4.36 3.96
CA GLU A 50 -6.48 4.22 3.43
C GLU A 50 -6.59 5.11 2.18
N CYS A 51 -6.51 4.49 1.01
CA CYS A 51 -7.00 5.11 -0.20
C CYS A 51 -8.48 4.77 -0.19
N ASP A 52 -9.31 5.66 0.38
CA ASP A 52 -10.77 5.55 0.26
C ASP A 52 -11.10 5.27 -1.21
N PRO A 53 -11.58 4.05 -1.54
CA PRO A 53 -12.02 3.78 -2.91
C PRO A 53 -13.29 4.57 -3.26
N GLN A 54 -13.84 5.34 -2.32
CA GLN A 54 -15.13 6.02 -2.41
C GLN A 54 -15.07 7.51 -2.77
N THR A 55 -13.90 8.12 -3.01
CA THR A 55 -13.84 9.49 -3.57
C THR A 55 -13.80 9.53 -5.11
N GLY A 56 -14.10 8.40 -5.75
CA GLY A 56 -14.37 8.29 -7.18
C GLY A 56 -15.86 8.37 -7.55
N ILE A 57 -16.75 8.74 -6.61
CA ILE A 57 -18.12 9.12 -6.95
C ILE A 57 -18.12 10.64 -7.10
N LEU A 58 -17.96 11.10 -8.34
CA LEU A 58 -18.57 12.37 -8.73
C LEU A 58 -20.08 12.14 -8.56
N ASP A 59 -20.63 12.59 -7.43
CA ASP A 59 -22.07 12.70 -7.24
C ASP A 59 -22.57 13.64 -8.35
N LEU A 60 -23.15 13.07 -9.40
CA LEU A 60 -23.95 13.83 -10.35
C LEU A 60 -25.22 14.24 -9.60
N GLN A 61 -25.27 15.50 -9.17
CA GLN A 61 -26.51 16.24 -8.90
C GLN A 61 -26.70 17.32 -9.97
#